data_AF-A0A7S1UZQ3-F1
#
_entry.id   AF-A0A7S1UZQ3-F1
#
_cell.length_a   1.000
_cell.length_b   1.000
_cell.length_c   1.000
_cell.angle_alpha   90.00
_cell.angle_beta   90.00
_cell.angle_gamma   90.00
#
_symmetry.space_group_name_H-M   'P 1'
#
loop_
_entity.id
_entity.type
_entity.pdbx_description
1 polymer ?
#
loop_
_entity_poly.entity_id
_entity_poly.type
_entity_poly.pdbx_seq_one_letter_code
_entity_poly.pdbx_strand_id
1 'polypeptide(L)'
;KEPDYALEQSQLSTIVEAMEMFPNQVKVQANGCALIANLASNEVNGERLAEDGIGAIAIAMKQFPNNIHVQASGLAAWSGLAIHNNVHKVEIVKAGGIGLVLQ
;
A
#
# COMPACT_ATOMS: atom_id res chain seq x y z
N LYS A 1 16.12 -21.35 5.94
CA LYS A 1 14.66 -21.21 6.15
C LYS A 1 14.50 -19.99 7.02
N GLU A 2 14.20 -18.85 6.41
CA GLU A 2 13.93 -17.63 7.18
C GLU A 2 12.66 -17.85 8.02
N PRO A 3 12.59 -17.33 9.25
CA PRO A 3 11.41 -17.47 10.09
C PRO A 3 10.21 -16.77 9.43
N ASP A 4 9.07 -17.41 9.52
CA ASP A 4 7.79 -16.94 9.01
C ASP A 4 7.28 -15.77 9.88
N TYR A 5 7.77 -14.55 9.63
CA TYR A 5 7.34 -13.32 10.33
C TYR A 5 6.06 -12.74 9.71
N ALA A 6 5.09 -13.59 9.37
CA ALA A 6 3.77 -13.13 8.98
C ALA A 6 3.12 -12.40 10.17
N LEU A 7 2.75 -11.14 9.97
CA LEU A 7 2.08 -10.32 10.97
C LEU A 7 0.59 -10.66 11.00
N GLU A 8 -0.03 -10.60 12.17
CA GLU A 8 -1.48 -10.77 12.28
C GLU A 8 -2.24 -9.68 11.52
N GLN A 9 -3.44 -10.00 11.03
CA GLN A 9 -4.30 -9.03 10.32
C GLN A 9 -4.51 -7.74 11.11
N SER A 10 -4.68 -7.86 12.44
CA SER A 10 -4.85 -6.72 13.37
C SER A 10 -3.66 -5.76 13.36
N GLN A 11 -2.44 -6.28 13.20
CA GLN A 11 -1.23 -5.47 13.16
C GLN A 11 -1.12 -4.72 11.83
N LEU A 12 -1.54 -5.38 10.74
CA LEU A 12 -1.54 -4.81 9.39
C LEU A 12 -2.66 -3.77 9.23
N SER A 13 -3.85 -4.02 9.79
CA SER A 13 -4.99 -3.08 9.75
C SER A 13 -4.65 -1.76 10.44
N THR A 14 -3.89 -1.81 11.54
CA THR A 14 -3.45 -0.61 12.27
C THR A 14 -2.70 0.38 11.35
N ILE A 15 -1.97 -0.10 10.33
CA ILE A 15 -1.26 0.75 9.37
C ILE A 15 -2.24 1.52 8.50
N VAL A 16 -3.25 0.82 7.98
CA VAL A 16 -4.29 1.39 7.12
C VAL A 16 -5.17 2.35 7.93
N GLU A 17 -5.59 1.95 9.14
CA GLU A 17 -6.36 2.79 10.06
C GLU A 17 -5.62 4.10 10.39
N ALA A 18 -4.31 4.05 10.59
CA ALA A 18 -3.51 5.27 10.81
C ALA A 18 -3.49 6.18 9.58
N MET A 19 -3.38 5.61 8.37
CA MET A 19 -3.46 6.38 7.12
C MET A 19 -4.84 7.03 6.95
N GLU A 20 -5.91 6.33 7.30
CA GLU A 20 -7.29 6.82 7.24
C GLU A 20 -7.58 7.89 8.29
N MET A 21 -7.03 7.76 9.51
CA MET A 21 -7.20 8.72 10.59
C MET A 21 -6.45 10.03 10.33
N PHE A 22 -5.33 9.97 9.61
CA PHE A 22 -4.47 11.12 9.32
C PHE A 22 -4.28 11.35 7.81
N PRO A 23 -5.36 11.54 7.03
CA PRO A 23 -5.29 11.59 5.56
C PRO A 23 -4.52 12.81 5.06
N ASN A 24 -4.53 13.90 5.82
CA ASN A 24 -3.85 15.15 5.46
C ASN A 24 -2.38 15.23 5.93
N GLN A 25 -1.88 14.21 6.64
CA GLN A 25 -0.51 14.20 7.13
C GLN A 25 0.40 13.49 6.13
N VAL A 26 1.08 14.27 5.29
CA VAL A 26 1.95 13.74 4.21
C VAL A 26 2.98 12.71 4.70
N LYS A 27 3.54 12.91 5.90
CA LYS A 27 4.49 11.97 6.51
C LYS A 27 3.84 10.65 6.89
N VAL A 28 2.60 10.68 7.41
CA VAL A 28 1.86 9.46 7.75
C VAL A 28 1.56 8.68 6.47
N GLN A 29 1.10 9.36 5.42
CA GLN A 29 0.83 8.70 4.13
C GLN A 29 2.08 8.09 3.50
N ALA A 30 3.19 8.84 3.43
CA ALA A 30 4.43 8.33 2.85
C ALA A 30 5.01 7.15 3.64
N ASN A 31 4.98 7.22 4.98
CA ASN A 31 5.47 6.15 5.85
C ASN A 31 4.55 4.93 5.83
N GLY A 32 3.23 5.14 5.79
CA GLY A 32 2.25 4.06 5.67
C GLY A 32 2.45 3.28 4.38
N CYS A 33 2.53 3.95 3.24
CA CYS A 33 2.86 3.31 1.96
C CYS A 33 4.22 2.58 2.01
N ALA A 34 5.26 3.20 2.58
CA ALA A 34 6.58 2.57 2.67
C ALA A 34 6.57 1.30 3.54
N LEU A 35 5.82 1.32 4.64
CA LEU A 35 5.67 0.16 5.51
C LEU A 35 4.91 -0.96 4.81
N ILE A 36 3.83 -0.65 4.10
CA ILE A 36 3.10 -1.62 3.27
C ILE A 36 4.04 -2.23 2.22
N ALA A 37 4.85 -1.44 1.53
CA ALA A 37 5.82 -1.93 0.55
C ALA A 37 6.82 -2.93 1.13
N ASN A 38 7.35 -2.64 2.32
CA ASN A 38 8.29 -3.54 3.00
C ASN A 38 7.62 -4.84 3.43
N LEU A 39 6.40 -4.75 3.96
CA LEU A 39 5.66 -5.91 4.47
C LEU A 39 5.11 -6.81 3.35
N ALA A 40 4.71 -6.22 2.21
CA ALA A 40 4.22 -6.94 1.04
C ALA A 40 5.29 -7.82 0.36
N SER A 41 6.56 -7.72 0.76
CA SER A 41 7.61 -8.67 0.35
C SER A 41 7.38 -10.09 0.89
N ASN A 42 6.60 -10.23 1.97
CA ASN A 42 6.09 -11.51 2.44
C ASN A 42 4.69 -11.74 1.84
N GLU A 43 4.49 -12.89 1.19
CA GLU A 43 3.26 -13.23 0.46
C GLU A 43 2.01 -13.19 1.34
N VAL A 44 2.08 -13.77 2.56
CA VAL A 44 0.96 -13.81 3.50
C VAL A 44 0.59 -12.40 3.97
N ASN A 45 1.58 -11.56 4.28
CA ASN A 45 1.32 -10.16 4.62
C ASN A 45 0.74 -9.41 3.42
N GLY A 46 1.22 -9.70 2.21
CA GLY A 46 0.72 -9.11 0.97
C GLY A 46 -0.75 -9.41 0.71
N GLU A 47 -1.19 -10.65 0.89
CA GLU A 47 -2.61 -11.04 0.80
C GLU A 47 -3.45 -10.27 1.81
N ARG A 48 -3.01 -10.25 3.07
CA ARG A 48 -3.67 -9.56 4.18
C ARG A 48 -3.77 -8.04 3.99
N LEU A 49 -2.71 -7.44 3.47
CA LEU A 49 -2.63 -6.00 3.19
C LEU A 49 -3.42 -5.59 1.96
N ALA A 50 -3.70 -6.50 1.03
CA ALA A 50 -4.39 -6.14 -0.20
C ALA A 50 -5.85 -5.74 0.03
N GLU A 51 -6.52 -6.37 1.01
CA GLU A 51 -7.93 -6.14 1.33
C GLU A 51 -8.24 -4.64 1.54
N ASP A 52 -7.44 -3.95 2.35
CA ASP A 52 -7.66 -2.53 2.67
C ASP A 52 -6.54 -1.60 2.17
N GLY A 53 -5.33 -2.12 1.99
CA GLY A 53 -4.14 -1.34 1.65
C GLY A 53 -4.14 -0.80 0.22
N ILE A 54 -4.67 -1.55 -0.76
CA ILE A 54 -4.69 -1.09 -2.17
C ILE A 54 -5.47 0.23 -2.30
N GLY A 55 -6.63 0.31 -1.65
CA GLY A 55 -7.48 1.50 -1.62
C GLY A 55 -6.83 2.66 -0.87
N ALA A 56 -6.26 2.37 0.31
CA ALA A 56 -5.57 3.38 1.13
C ALA A 56 -4.38 4.02 0.38
N ILE A 57 -3.58 3.22 -0.32
CA ILE A 57 -2.49 3.73 -1.17
C ILE A 57 -3.03 4.64 -2.28
N ALA A 58 -4.12 4.22 -2.95
CA ALA A 58 -4.73 5.03 -4.01
C ALA A 58 -5.20 6.39 -3.49
N ILE A 59 -5.82 6.42 -2.31
CA ILE A 59 -6.28 7.64 -1.65
C ILE A 59 -5.09 8.54 -1.30
N ALA A 60 -4.04 7.98 -0.70
CA ALA A 60 -2.81 8.70 -0.37
C ALA A 60 -2.18 9.37 -1.61
N MET A 61 -2.05 8.61 -2.70
CA MET A 61 -1.48 9.11 -3.96
C MET A 61 -2.35 10.17 -4.64
N LYS A 62 -3.69 10.06 -4.52
CA LYS A 62 -4.64 11.09 -4.99
C LYS A 62 -4.57 12.37 -4.15
N GLN A 63 -4.39 12.24 -2.84
CA GLN A 63 -4.31 13.37 -1.92
C GLN A 63 -3.02 14.17 -2.09
N PHE A 64 -1.91 13.50 -2.42
CA PHE A 64 -0.60 14.12 -2.57
C PHE A 64 0.03 13.86 -3.94
N PRO A 65 -0.58 14.34 -5.04
CA PRO A 65 -0.15 14.02 -6.41
C PRO A 65 1.29 14.51 -6.70
N ASN A 66 1.67 15.66 -6.12
CA ASN A 66 2.99 16.27 -6.33
C ASN A 66 4.04 15.89 -5.27
N ASN A 67 3.70 15.04 -4.30
CA ASN A 67 4.67 14.65 -3.27
C ASN A 67 5.43 13.40 -3.70
N ILE A 68 6.71 13.58 -4.05
CA ILE A 68 7.57 12.50 -4.54
C ILE A 68 7.67 11.31 -3.57
N HIS A 69 7.65 11.54 -2.25
CA HIS A 69 7.76 10.47 -1.27
C HIS A 69 6.48 9.64 -1.19
N VAL A 70 5.31 10.27 -1.22
CA VAL A 70 4.03 9.54 -1.25
C VAL A 70 3.89 8.77 -2.57
N GLN A 71 4.22 9.38 -3.71
CA GLN A 71 4.15 8.71 -5.00
C GLN A 71 5.12 7.52 -5.09
N ALA A 72 6.39 7.72 -4.77
CA ALA A 72 7.40 6.65 -4.83
C ALA A 72 7.06 5.49 -3.89
N SER A 73 6.68 5.79 -2.64
CA SER A 73 6.29 4.76 -1.68
C SER A 73 5.00 4.05 -2.08
N GLY A 74 4.02 4.77 -2.61
CA GLY A 74 2.75 4.18 -3.08
C GLY A 74 2.95 3.23 -4.26
N LEU A 75 3.78 3.62 -5.22
CA LEU A 75 4.16 2.75 -6.34
C LEU A 75 4.94 1.52 -5.88
N ALA A 76 5.87 1.68 -4.93
CA ALA A 76 6.59 0.56 -4.34
C ALA A 76 5.64 -0.41 -3.63
N ALA A 77 4.65 0.12 -2.89
CA ALA A 77 3.65 -0.67 -2.19
C ALA A 77 2.78 -1.49 -3.16
N TRP A 78 2.24 -0.85 -4.20
CA TRP A 78 1.52 -1.56 -5.25
C TRP A 78 2.37 -2.58 -6.00
N SER A 79 3.64 -2.27 -6.28
CA SER A 79 4.56 -3.23 -6.89
C SER A 79 4.74 -4.46 -6.00
N GLY A 80 4.92 -4.26 -4.68
CA GLY A 80 5.02 -5.34 -3.71
C GLY A 80 3.76 -6.19 -3.66
N LEU A 81 2.57 -5.57 -3.59
CA LEU A 81 1.30 -6.29 -3.57
C LEU A 81 1.00 -7.04 -4.87
N ALA A 82 1.47 -6.52 -6.02
CA ALA A 82 1.21 -7.09 -7.33
C ALA A 82 2.16 -8.23 -7.74
N ILE A 83 3.36 -8.32 -7.15
CA ILE A 83 4.45 -9.15 -7.70
C ILE A 83 4.10 -10.64 -7.73
N HIS A 84 3.32 -11.13 -6.76
CA HIS A 84 2.95 -12.54 -6.64
C HIS A 84 1.46 -12.81 -6.87
N ASN A 85 0.62 -11.78 -7.08
CA ASN A 85 -0.84 -11.96 -7.12
C ASN A 85 -1.52 -11.18 -8.27
N ASN A 86 -2.12 -11.91 -9.20
CA ASN A 86 -2.83 -11.32 -10.34
C ASN A 86 -4.18 -10.69 -9.97
N VAL A 87 -4.82 -11.14 -8.88
CA VAL A 87 -6.04 -10.50 -8.36
C VAL A 87 -5.70 -9.09 -7.88
N HIS A 88 -4.61 -8.93 -7.12
CA HIS A 88 -4.16 -7.61 -6.66
C HIS A 88 -3.84 -6.67 -7.82
N LYS A 89 -3.25 -7.18 -8.93
CA LYS A 89 -3.04 -6.36 -10.14
C LYS A 89 -4.35 -5.80 -10.68
N VAL A 90 -5.40 -6.63 -10.74
CA VAL A 90 -6.73 -6.20 -11.20
C VAL A 90 -7.32 -5.16 -10.24
N GLU A 91 -7.16 -5.34 -8.94
CA GLU A 91 -7.66 -4.41 -7.92
C GLU A 91 -6.94 -3.07 -7.96
N ILE A 92 -5.61 -3.06 -8.14
CA ILE A 92 -4.82 -1.84 -8.35
C ILE A 92 -5.31 -1.08 -9.58
N VAL A 93 -5.59 -1.78 -10.68
CA VAL A 93 -6.17 -1.16 -11.89
C VAL A 93 -7.54 -0.57 -11.59
N LYS A 94 -8.42 -1.30 -10.88
CA LYS A 94 -9.74 -0.82 -10.47
C LYS A 94 -9.67 0.40 -9.54
N ALA A 95 -8.64 0.49 -8.70
CA ALA A 95 -8.39 1.65 -7.83
C ALA A 95 -7.94 2.91 -8.61
N GLY A 96 -7.71 2.78 -9.93
CA GLY A 96 -7.26 3.84 -10.82
C GLY A 96 -5.75 3.90 -11.03
N GLY A 97 -5.03 2.80 -10.73
CA GLY A 97 -3.56 2.77 -10.74
C GLY A 97 -2.92 3.25 -12.04
N ILE A 98 -3.50 2.93 -13.21
CA ILE A 98 -2.99 3.41 -14.51
C ILE A 98 -3.04 4.95 -14.58
N GLY A 99 -4.16 5.55 -14.17
CA GLY A 99 -4.30 7.00 -14.18
C GLY A 99 -3.37 7.68 -13.19
N LEU A 100 -3.17 7.08 -12.02
CA LEU A 100 -2.30 7.62 -10.97
C LEU A 100 -0.80 7.51 -11.28
N VAL A 101 -0.40 6.57 -12.14
CA VAL A 101 0.99 6.46 -12.61
C VAL A 101 1.31 7.48 -13.70
N LEU A 102 0.31 7.89 -14.49
CA LEU A 102 0.47 8.76 -15.66
C LEU A 102 0.20 10.24 -15.38
N GLN A 103 -0.19 10.60 -14.16
CA GLN A 103 -0.46 11.98 -13.74
C GLN A 103 0.83 12.78 -13.53
#